data_AF-A0A820I653-F1
#
_entry.id   AF-A0A820I653-F1
#
_cell.length_a   1.000
_cell.length_b   1.000
_cell.length_c   1.000
_cell.angle_alpha   90.00
_cell.angle_beta   90.00
_cell.angle_gamma   90.00
#
_symmetry.space_group_name_H-M   'P 1'
#
loop_
_entity.id
_entity.type
_entity.pdbx_description
1 polymer ?
#
loop_
_entity_poly.entity_id
_entity_poly.type
_entity_poly.pdbx_seq_one_letter_code
_entity_poly.pdbx_strand_id
1 'polypeptide(L)'
;MSSSDTDETPTISFLISNKKKRLLVIDGYIYQQNKCTAIVSCWLCEIKLCNAGVHLNSDDQFLKYTENPHTHMPIWTRYHTQVPADRKSAAIEE
;
A
#
# COMPACT_ATOMS: atom_id res chain seq x y z
N MET A 1 -32.06 -18.18 4.99
CA MET A 1 -31.69 -16.90 4.35
C MET A 1 -30.18 -16.84 4.39
N SER A 2 -29.54 -17.20 3.28
CA SER A 2 -28.09 -17.07 3.10
C SER A 2 -27.84 -15.66 2.60
N SER A 3 -27.24 -14.82 3.44
CA SER A 3 -26.73 -13.53 3.02
C SER A 3 -25.29 -13.47 3.48
N SER A 4 -24.41 -13.56 2.50
CA SER A 4 -22.98 -13.68 2.63
C SER A 4 -22.40 -12.42 3.27
N ASP A 5 -21.86 -12.54 4.48
CA ASP A 5 -20.85 -11.63 5.01
C ASP A 5 -19.59 -11.83 4.16
N THR A 6 -19.47 -11.05 3.08
CA THR A 6 -18.18 -10.87 2.44
C THR A 6 -17.35 -10.06 3.42
N ASP A 7 -16.54 -10.75 4.23
CA ASP A 7 -15.44 -10.17 4.98
C ASP A 7 -14.46 -9.59 3.96
N GLU A 8 -14.76 -8.38 3.48
CA GLU A 8 -13.92 -7.67 2.52
C GLU A 8 -12.66 -7.20 3.25
N THR A 9 -11.73 -8.12 3.43
CA THR A 9 -10.38 -7.78 3.83
C THR A 9 -9.78 -6.87 2.75
N PRO A 10 -9.18 -5.73 3.15
CA PRO A 10 -8.66 -4.80 2.18
C PRO A 10 -7.49 -5.44 1.42
N THR A 11 -7.40 -5.18 0.12
CA THR A 11 -6.33 -5.74 -0.69
C THR A 11 -5.00 -5.08 -0.32
N ILE A 12 -4.07 -5.90 0.17
CA ILE A 12 -2.72 -5.47 0.55
C ILE A 12 -1.76 -5.68 -0.61
N SER A 13 -0.93 -4.69 -0.88
CA SER A 13 0.21 -4.82 -1.79
C SER A 13 1.45 -4.17 -1.20
N PHE A 14 2.63 -4.67 -1.57
CA PHE A 14 3.90 -4.10 -1.15
C PHE A 14 4.66 -3.56 -2.36
N LEU A 15 5.29 -2.41 -2.19
CA LEU A 15 6.21 -1.86 -3.17
C LEU A 15 7.54 -1.50 -2.53
N ILE A 16 8.58 -1.45 -3.34
CA ILE A 16 9.91 -1.03 -2.92
C ILE A 16 10.17 0.36 -3.46
N SER A 17 10.37 1.32 -2.55
CA SER A 17 10.79 2.67 -2.93
C SER A 17 12.17 2.66 -3.58
N ASN A 18 12.50 3.69 -4.37
CA ASN A 18 13.84 3.90 -4.95
C ASN A 18 14.97 3.89 -3.90
N LYS A 19 14.64 4.17 -2.63
CA LYS A 19 15.56 4.09 -1.49
C LYS A 19 15.61 2.70 -0.83
N LYS A 20 15.15 1.65 -1.51
CA LYS A 20 15.04 0.27 -1.02
C LYS A 20 14.21 0.12 0.26
N LYS A 21 13.26 1.04 0.48
CA LYS A 21 12.33 0.97 1.62
C LYS A 21 11.08 0.20 1.22
N ARG A 22 10.65 -0.74 2.07
CA ARG A 22 9.38 -1.44 1.92
C ARG A 22 8.23 -0.49 2.25
N LEU A 23 7.28 -0.36 1.33
CA LEU A 23 6.08 0.44 1.47
C LEU A 23 4.86 -0.46 1.33
N LEU A 24 3.85 -0.21 2.15
CA LEU A 24 2.57 -0.91 2.16
C LEU A 24 1.55 -0.07 1.40
N VAL A 25 0.78 -0.70 0.51
CA VAL A 25 -0.30 -0.07 -0.25
C VAL A 25 -1.61 -0.74 0.11
N ILE A 26 -2.57 0.05 0.57
CA ILE A 26 -3.92 -0.39 0.89
C ILE A 26 -4.88 0.73 0.51
N ASP A 27 -5.96 0.41 -0.21
CA ASP A 27 -7.02 1.35 -0.62
C ASP A 27 -6.51 2.63 -1.31
N GLY A 28 -5.41 2.51 -2.06
CA GLY A 28 -4.78 3.64 -2.76
C GLY A 28 -3.93 4.57 -1.87
N TYR A 29 -3.78 4.25 -0.59
CA TYR A 29 -2.89 4.91 0.36
C TYR A 29 -1.59 4.14 0.53
N ILE A 30 -0.53 4.87 0.87
CA ILE A 30 0.82 4.33 0.98
C ILE A 30 1.32 4.57 2.38
N TYR A 31 1.84 3.51 2.99
CA TYR A 31 2.29 3.50 4.36
C TYR A 31 3.75 3.08 4.45
N GLN A 32 4.47 3.72 5.35
CA GLN A 32 5.84 3.40 5.74
C GLN A 32 5.84 2.61 7.05
N GLN A 33 6.70 1.60 7.13
CA GLN A 33 6.87 0.85 8.37
C GLN A 33 7.46 1.78 9.44
N ASN A 34 6.76 1.91 10.57
CA ASN A 34 7.19 2.75 11.68
C ASN A 34 7.77 1.90 12.83
N LYS A 35 7.02 0.89 13.27
CA LYS A 35 7.45 -0.03 14.32
C LYS A 35 7.18 -1.45 13.87
N CYS A 36 8.13 -2.34 14.14
CA CYS A 36 7.97 -3.77 13.90
C CYS A 36 8.23 -4.50 15.21
N THR A 37 7.30 -5.36 15.59
CA THR A 37 7.48 -6.32 16.69
C THR A 37 7.39 -7.73 16.12
N ALA A 38 7.67 -8.76 16.93
CA ALA A 38 7.55 -10.15 16.49
C ALA A 38 6.12 -10.57 16.12
N ILE A 39 5.11 -9.84 16.61
CA ILE A 39 3.69 -10.20 16.48
C ILE A 39 2.96 -9.24 15.55
N VAL A 40 3.28 -7.94 15.62
CA VAL A 40 2.58 -6.89 14.89
C VAL A 40 3.55 -5.89 14.27
N SER A 41 3.26 -5.51 13.03
CA SER A 41 3.92 -4.43 12.32
C SER A 41 2.98 -3.23 12.22
N CYS A 42 3.45 -2.07 12.70
CA CYS A 42 2.77 -0.80 12.61
C CYS A 42 3.28 0.00 11.40
N TRP A 43 2.35 0.38 10.54
CA TRP A 43 2.58 1.16 9.33
C TRP A 43 1.87 2.51 9.46
N LEU A 44 2.52 3.60 9.09
CA LEU A 44 1.95 4.95 9.11
C LEU A 44 1.93 5.52 7.71
N CYS A 45 0.97 6.38 7.40
CA CYS A 45 0.89 7.03 6.10
C CYS A 45 2.22 7.73 5.76
N GLU A 46 2.66 7.61 4.51
CA GLU A 46 3.87 8.26 4.01
C GLU A 46 3.75 9.79 3.98
N ILE A 47 2.52 10.33 3.92
CA ILE A 47 2.31 11.77 3.86
C ILE A 47 2.62 12.44 5.19
N LYS A 48 3.48 13.44 5.11
CA LYS A 48 3.76 14.35 6.23
C LYS A 48 2.45 15.00 6.68
N LEU A 49 2.20 15.03 7.99
CA LEU A 49 0.99 15.53 8.65
C LEU A 49 -0.23 14.59 8.58
N CYS A 50 -0.09 13.40 7.97
CA CYS A 50 -1.08 12.34 8.10
C CYS A 50 -0.66 11.36 9.20
N ASN A 51 -1.55 11.14 10.19
CA ASN A 51 -1.33 10.23 11.30
C ASN A 51 -2.11 8.92 11.16
N ALA A 52 -2.71 8.67 10.00
CA ALA A 52 -3.38 7.42 9.70
C ALA A 52 -2.36 6.29 9.63
N GLY A 53 -2.75 5.11 10.12
CA GLY A 53 -1.91 3.95 10.19
C GLY A 53 -2.68 2.64 10.09
N VAL A 54 -1.91 1.57 9.91
CA VAL A 54 -2.39 0.21 9.74
C VAL A 54 -1.52 -0.72 10.58
N HIS A 55 -2.16 -1.72 11.16
CA HIS A 55 -1.49 -2.82 11.82
C HIS A 55 -1.60 -4.07 10.95
N LEU A 56 -0.46 -4.70 10.69
CA LEU A 56 -0.38 -6.02 10.08
C LEU A 56 0.13 -7.05 11.09
N ASN A 57 -0.24 -8.31 10.95
CA ASN A 57 0.35 -9.39 11.73
C ASN A 57 1.76 -9.75 11.22
N SER A 58 2.38 -10.76 11.85
CA SER A 58 3.68 -11.31 11.43
C SER A 58 3.67 -11.92 10.02
N ASP A 59 2.49 -12.32 9.54
CA ASP A 59 2.27 -12.91 8.21
C ASP A 59 1.82 -11.86 7.18
N ASP A 60 2.03 -10.58 7.47
CA ASP A 60 1.66 -9.44 6.62
C ASP A 60 0.16 -9.34 6.27
N GLN A 61 -0.72 -9.96 7.06
CA GLN A 61 -2.17 -9.85 6.92
C GLN A 61 -2.71 -8.63 7.65
N PHE A 62 -3.74 -8.01 7.08
CA PHE A 62 -4.42 -6.86 7.66
C PHE A 62 -5.05 -7.22 9.01
N LEU A 63 -4.76 -6.43 10.04
CA LEU A 63 -5.43 -6.55 11.33
C LEU A 63 -6.45 -5.45 11.54
N LYS A 64 -6.01 -4.18 11.44
CA LYS A 64 -6.87 -3.01 11.66
C LYS A 64 -6.26 -1.71 11.18
N TYR A 65 -7.13 -0.75 10.88
CA TYR A 65 -6.80 0.67 10.79
C TYR A 65 -6.58 1.29 12.18
N THR A 66 -5.81 2.36 12.24
CA THR A 66 -5.81 3.27 13.40
C THR A 66 -7.07 4.12 13.41
N GLU A 67 -7.43 4.65 14.58
CA GLU A 67 -8.58 5.56 14.75
C GLU A 67 -8.40 6.91 14.01
N ASN A 68 -7.18 7.26 13.60
CA ASN A 68 -6.92 8.48 12.86
C ASN A 68 -7.27 8.32 11.38
N PRO A 69 -8.24 9.08 10.83
CA PRO A 69 -8.56 9.06 9.42
C PRO A 69 -7.49 9.78 8.58
N HIS A 70 -7.45 9.49 7.28
CA HIS A 70 -6.64 10.25 6.33
C HIS A 70 -7.19 11.66 6.15
N THR A 71 -6.31 12.65 6.11
CA THR A 71 -6.63 14.07 5.89
C THR A 71 -6.31 14.53 4.46
N HIS A 72 -6.03 13.58 3.58
CA HIS A 72 -5.69 13.82 2.18
C HIS A 72 -6.28 12.73 1.30
N MET A 73 -6.33 13.00 0.00
CA MET A 73 -6.76 12.04 -1.00
C MET A 73 -5.73 10.90 -1.20
N PRO A 74 -6.15 9.71 -1.64
CA PRO A 74 -5.24 8.62 -1.98
C PRO A 74 -4.29 9.01 -3.13
N ILE A 75 -3.08 8.48 -3.10
CA ILE A 75 -1.96 8.95 -3.94
C ILE A 75 -1.53 7.86 -4.93
N TRP A 76 -2.50 7.05 -5.39
CA TRP A 76 -2.27 6.01 -6.40
C TRP A 76 -1.48 6.53 -7.62
N THR A 77 -1.64 7.83 -7.95
CA THR A 77 -0.98 8.50 -9.06
C THR A 77 0.54 8.65 -8.95
N ARG A 78 1.16 8.54 -7.76
CA ARG A 78 2.62 8.75 -7.64
C ARG A 78 3.49 7.54 -7.96
N TYR A 79 2.95 6.33 -7.89
CA TYR A 79 3.74 5.11 -8.08
C TYR A 79 3.35 4.30 -9.34
N HIS A 80 2.19 4.57 -9.93
CA HIS A 80 1.75 3.92 -11.17
C HIS A 80 2.48 4.43 -12.44
N THR A 81 3.31 5.47 -12.33
CA THR A 81 4.15 5.98 -13.45
C THR A 81 5.46 5.19 -13.62
N GLN A 82 5.60 4.03 -12.97
CA GLN A 82 6.70 3.09 -13.23
C GLN A 82 6.27 1.91 -14.12
N VAL A 83 5.17 2.02 -14.88
CA VAL A 83 5.09 1.27 -16.13
C VAL A 83 6.16 1.87 -17.03
N PRO A 84 7.19 1.11 -17.46
CA PRO A 84 8.16 1.64 -18.40
C PRO A 84 7.38 2.08 -19.63
N ALA A 85 7.47 3.39 -19.94
CA ALA A 85 7.09 3.92 -21.23
C ALA A 85 7.62 2.95 -22.28
N ASP A 86 6.67 2.39 -22.99
CA ASP A 86 6.80 1.29 -23.91
C ASP A 86 8.06 1.54 -24.75
N ARG A 87 9.05 0.64 -24.62
CA ARG A 87 10.16 0.61 -25.57
C ARG A 87 9.51 0.52 -26.94
N LYS A 88 9.65 1.59 -27.72
CA LYS A 88 9.42 1.64 -29.17
C LYS A 88 9.76 0.27 -29.75
N SER A 89 8.74 -0.49 -30.16
CA SER A 89 8.94 -1.59 -31.09
C SER A 89 9.45 -0.96 -32.38
N ALA A 90 10.76 -0.99 -32.56
CA ALA A 90 11.37 -0.77 -33.86
C ALA A 90 10.83 -1.87 -34.79
N ALA A 91 10.02 -1.46 -35.77
CA ALA A 91 9.78 -2.27 -36.94
C ALA A 91 11.13 -2.45 -37.64
N ILE A 92 11.59 -3.70 -37.69
CA ILE A 92 12.58 -4.11 -38.67
C ILE A 92 11.72 -4.57 -39.86
N GLU A 93 11.76 -3.77 -40.92
CA GLU A 93 11.31 -4.16 -42.25
C GLU A 93 12.28 -5.22 -42.79
N GLU A 94 11.75 -6.33 -43.27
CA GLU A 94 12.35 -7.16 -44.33
C GLU A 94 11.25 -7.60 -45.31
#